data_AF-A0A3G8HBT4-F1
#
_entry.id   AF-A0A3G8HBT4-F1
#
_cell.length_a   1.000
_cell.length_b   1.000
_cell.length_c   1.000
_cell.angle_alpha   90.00
_cell.angle_beta   90.00
_cell.angle_gamma   90.00
#
_symmetry.space_group_name_H-M   'P 1'
#
loop_
_entity.id
_entity.type
_entity.pdbx_description
1 polymer ?
#
loop_
_entity_poly.entity_id
_entity_poly.type
_entity_poly.pdbx_seq_one_letter_code
_entity_poly.pdbx_strand_id
1 'polypeptide(L)'
;MITVRIGGNEFPLDDVLDDPGRYARHLERAKKIQGFAECGCGTQRPRPKLVIRRHRDIFLLARWPEQAHQHAAACPFNRQTPAKSGPSDNLDAFRLKDGHHDIRLGVTLTVSTHTPASAVQRAQQGQSSQTQRRSAGLLAFLEYAWEQAGLNAWPGTGYRGWTACWSQLTTELAECRINGRPAEGLLHIVQRWDPSRKTEILAEFDAWQARLTPTAAGSPRGIVIGQLESHEPSQYGGKLVLRQSRQRYFLSADLYARLQSSFGGALSAVGKDDQRCVAILLVEMSKGGYLRVVDVGAMLSNSQFLPCDSSHEVAMADRLIAERRAFRKPLRHIGQAATHPDFVLTDVTPEVVVEVLGMTGNADYDARIAEKRAHYRAAGIPFVEWDATSGPIDSVLLPPPLHTK
;
A
#
# COMPACT_ATOMS: atom_id res chain seq x y z
N MET A 1 16.46 12.35 10.30
CA MET A 1 15.00 12.58 10.44
C MET A 1 14.59 13.61 9.41
N ILE A 2 13.57 13.30 8.61
CA ILE A 2 13.05 14.26 7.62
C ILE A 2 12.18 15.27 8.36
N THR A 3 12.39 16.56 8.07
CA THR A 3 11.54 17.64 8.57
C THR A 3 10.61 18.17 7.48
N VAL A 4 9.60 18.92 7.88
CA VAL A 4 8.72 19.67 6.98
C VAL A 4 8.56 21.10 7.49
N ARG A 5 8.77 22.06 6.58
CA ARG A 5 8.52 23.48 6.85
C ARG A 5 7.08 23.83 6.48
N ILE A 6 6.31 24.25 7.48
CA ILE A 6 4.89 24.63 7.36
C ILE A 6 4.76 26.10 7.78
N GLY A 7 4.65 26.98 6.79
CA GLY A 7 4.77 28.41 7.00
C GLY A 7 6.17 28.77 7.52
N GLY A 8 6.25 29.42 8.68
CA GLY A 8 7.52 29.79 9.31
C GLY A 8 8.10 28.76 10.29
N ASN A 9 7.45 27.61 10.47
CA ASN A 9 7.84 26.62 11.49
C ASN A 9 8.36 25.33 10.83
N GLU A 10 9.25 24.64 11.53
CA GLU A 10 9.81 23.36 11.11
C GLU A 10 9.30 22.26 12.06
N PHE A 11 8.81 21.14 11.53
CA PHE A 11 8.28 20.02 12.30
C PHE A 11 8.89 18.69 11.81
N PRO A 12 8.98 17.64 12.65
CA PRO A 12 9.23 16.28 12.19
C PRO A 12 8.14 15.85 11.20
N LEU A 13 8.55 15.30 10.04
CA LEU A 13 7.58 14.93 9.00
C LEU A 13 6.68 13.77 9.44
N ASP A 14 7.25 12.79 10.12
CA ASP A 14 6.54 11.62 10.66
C ASP A 14 5.44 12.03 11.65
N ASP A 15 5.71 12.97 12.55
CA ASP A 15 4.70 13.50 13.46
C ASP A 15 3.52 14.14 12.69
N VAL A 16 3.81 14.93 11.65
CA VAL A 16 2.77 15.59 10.85
C VAL A 16 1.94 14.57 10.05
N LEU A 17 2.57 13.47 9.60
CA LEU A 17 1.88 12.40 8.88
C LEU A 17 1.02 11.53 9.81
N ASP A 18 1.50 11.23 11.03
CA ASP A 18 0.80 10.34 11.97
C ASP A 18 -0.23 11.05 12.87
N ASP A 19 -0.10 12.37 13.05
CA ASP A 19 -1.08 13.21 13.75
C ASP A 19 -1.34 14.54 13.01
N PRO A 20 -1.91 14.50 11.78
CA PRO A 20 -2.19 15.71 11.01
C PRO A 20 -3.18 16.65 11.73
N GLY A 21 -4.03 16.12 12.62
CA GLY A 21 -4.98 16.90 13.40
C GLY A 21 -4.29 17.88 14.35
N ARG A 22 -3.21 17.47 15.02
CA ARG A 22 -2.39 18.33 15.87
C ARG A 22 -1.81 19.54 15.14
N TYR A 23 -1.55 19.40 13.83
CA TYR A 23 -0.94 20.44 13.00
C TYR A 23 -1.95 21.21 12.13
N ALA A 24 -3.26 20.96 12.27
CA ALA A 24 -4.30 21.48 11.39
C ALA A 24 -4.27 23.01 11.23
N ARG A 25 -4.06 23.77 12.32
CA ARG A 25 -3.97 25.24 12.27
C ARG A 25 -2.76 25.73 11.46
N HIS A 26 -1.60 25.08 11.62
CA HIS A 26 -0.40 25.42 10.86
C HIS A 26 -0.58 25.13 9.38
N LEU A 27 -1.12 23.95 9.05
CA LEU A 27 -1.39 23.52 7.68
C LEU A 27 -2.46 24.40 7.01
N GLU A 28 -3.54 24.75 7.71
CA GLU A 28 -4.58 25.64 7.19
C GLU A 28 -4.00 27.02 6.83
N ARG A 29 -3.24 27.61 7.75
CA ARG A 29 -2.59 28.90 7.53
C ARG A 29 -1.59 28.83 6.38
N ALA A 30 -0.78 27.77 6.33
CA ALA A 30 0.19 27.56 5.26
C ALA A 30 -0.49 27.41 3.89
N LYS A 31 -1.61 26.67 3.83
CA LYS A 31 -2.41 26.54 2.62
C LYS A 31 -2.97 27.88 2.13
N LYS A 32 -3.43 28.75 3.05
CA LYS A 32 -4.01 30.06 2.71
C LYS A 32 -2.96 31.09 2.27
N ILE A 33 -1.79 31.09 2.92
CA ILE A 33 -0.77 32.14 2.73
C ILE A 33 0.28 31.73 1.71
N GLN A 34 0.93 30.57 1.89
CA GLN A 34 2.01 30.09 1.01
C GLN A 34 1.47 29.19 -0.12
N GLY A 35 0.40 28.44 0.14
CA GLY A 35 -0.17 27.46 -0.79
C GLY A 35 0.46 26.07 -0.72
N PHE A 36 1.58 25.90 0.00
CA PHE A 36 2.35 24.65 0.08
C PHE A 36 3.11 24.52 1.42
N ALA A 37 3.59 23.31 1.69
CA ALA A 37 4.65 23.05 2.67
C ALA A 37 5.94 22.65 1.94
N GLU A 38 7.08 22.63 2.61
CA GLU A 38 8.37 22.25 2.00
C GLU A 38 9.03 21.10 2.74
N CYS A 39 9.43 20.07 2.02
CA CYS A 39 10.04 18.89 2.59
C CYS A 39 11.55 19.09 2.79
N GLY A 40 12.04 18.80 4.00
CA GLY A 40 13.44 18.83 4.39
C GLY A 40 14.15 17.49 4.19
N CYS A 41 13.76 16.68 3.21
CA CYS A 41 14.33 15.35 2.99
C CYS A 41 15.75 15.34 2.41
N GLY A 42 16.24 16.49 1.95
CA GLY A 42 17.57 16.62 1.37
C GLY A 42 18.15 18.01 1.62
N THR A 43 19.39 18.19 1.19
CA THR A 43 20.15 19.44 1.34
C THR A 43 19.95 20.41 0.18
N GLN A 44 19.33 19.96 -0.93
CA GLN A 44 19.08 20.77 -2.12
C GLN A 44 18.15 21.95 -1.81
N ARG A 45 18.48 23.12 -2.39
CA ARG A 45 17.64 24.32 -2.38
C ARG A 45 17.23 24.70 -3.81
N PRO A 46 15.98 25.16 -4.03
CA PRO A 46 14.89 25.22 -3.05
C PRO A 46 14.46 23.82 -2.58
N ARG A 47 13.87 23.75 -1.38
CA ARG A 47 13.34 22.49 -0.85
C ARG A 47 12.14 22.06 -1.71
N PRO A 48 11.94 20.76 -1.99
CA PRO A 48 10.80 20.31 -2.77
C PRO A 48 9.49 20.58 -2.01
N LYS A 49 8.48 21.00 -2.75
CA LYS A 49 7.17 21.40 -2.24
C LYS A 49 6.29 20.18 -1.99
N LEU A 50 5.35 20.36 -1.06
CA LEU A 50 4.26 19.44 -0.77
C LEU A 50 2.93 20.18 -0.89
N VAL A 51 1.94 19.52 -1.46
CA VAL A 51 0.58 20.02 -1.55
C VAL A 51 -0.11 19.85 -0.20
N ILE A 52 -0.83 20.87 0.26
CA ILE A 52 -1.66 20.79 1.46
C ILE A 52 -3.12 20.59 1.01
N ARG A 53 -3.63 19.36 1.14
CA ARG A 53 -5.01 19.00 0.78
C ARG A 53 -5.90 19.12 2.01
N ARG A 54 -7.07 19.76 1.86
CA ARG A 54 -8.08 19.76 2.92
C ARG A 54 -8.81 18.41 2.88
N HIS A 55 -8.88 17.74 4.01
CA HIS A 55 -9.68 16.54 4.20
C HIS A 55 -10.62 16.80 5.37
N ARG A 56 -11.83 17.27 5.04
CA ARG A 56 -12.82 17.76 6.00
C ARG A 56 -12.24 18.83 6.94
N ASP A 57 -12.13 18.52 8.23
CA ASP A 57 -11.69 19.45 9.28
C ASP A 57 -10.18 19.41 9.52
N ILE A 58 -9.46 18.52 8.83
CA ILE A 58 -8.01 18.43 8.88
C ILE A 58 -7.37 18.68 7.52
N PHE A 59 -6.04 18.72 7.52
CA PHE A 59 -5.23 18.92 6.33
C PHE A 59 -4.19 17.80 6.23
N LEU A 60 -4.02 17.27 5.03
CA LEU A 60 -3.07 16.19 4.73
C LEU A 60 -2.00 16.71 3.76
N LEU A 61 -0.78 16.21 3.93
CA LEU A 61 0.32 16.47 3.01
C LEU A 61 0.28 15.46 1.86
N ALA A 62 0.44 15.96 0.64
CA ALA A 62 0.49 15.16 -0.58
C ALA A 62 1.70 15.56 -1.42
N ARG A 63 2.12 14.68 -2.33
CA ARG A 63 3.18 14.99 -3.29
C ARG A 63 2.80 16.19 -4.15
N TRP A 64 3.82 16.97 -4.48
CA TRP A 64 3.75 17.94 -5.56
C TRP A 64 4.06 17.21 -6.88
N PRO A 65 3.11 17.07 -7.82
CA PRO A 65 3.26 16.19 -8.99
C PRO A 65 4.55 16.43 -9.79
N GLU A 66 4.91 17.69 -10.03
CA GLU A 66 6.10 18.05 -10.82
C GLU A 66 7.42 17.99 -10.04
N GLN A 67 7.38 17.82 -8.71
CA GLN A 67 8.56 17.83 -7.84
C GLN A 67 8.80 16.50 -7.11
N ALA A 68 7.98 15.48 -7.33
CA ALA A 68 8.13 14.18 -6.69
C ALA A 68 9.54 13.57 -6.89
N HIS A 69 10.15 13.76 -8.07
CA HIS A 69 11.50 13.27 -8.36
C HIS A 69 12.63 14.07 -7.65
N GLN A 70 12.32 15.24 -7.07
CA GLN A 70 13.30 16.11 -6.39
C GLN A 70 13.50 15.74 -4.91
N HIS A 71 12.65 14.87 -4.37
CA HIS A 71 12.83 14.35 -3.02
C HIS A 71 13.98 13.34 -2.96
N ALA A 72 14.63 13.19 -1.80
CA ALA A 72 15.64 12.16 -1.59
C ALA A 72 15.06 10.75 -1.84
N ALA A 73 15.89 9.81 -2.29
CA ALA A 73 15.43 8.48 -2.76
C ALA A 73 14.55 7.72 -1.74
N ALA A 74 14.84 7.85 -0.44
CA ALA A 74 14.12 7.18 0.64
C ALA A 74 12.94 7.99 1.21
N CYS A 75 12.67 9.19 0.68
CA CYS A 75 11.56 10.02 1.12
C CYS A 75 10.22 9.42 0.65
N PRO A 76 9.17 9.37 1.50
CA PRO A 76 7.86 8.85 1.07
C PRO A 76 7.22 9.65 -0.08
N PHE A 77 7.59 10.93 -0.22
CA PHE A 77 7.13 11.78 -1.31
C PHE A 77 7.98 11.68 -2.59
N ASN A 78 9.06 10.88 -2.57
CA ASN A 78 9.77 10.55 -3.79
C ASN A 78 8.90 9.68 -4.69
N ARG A 79 8.90 9.99 -5.99
CA ARG A 79 8.41 9.08 -7.01
C ARG A 79 9.54 8.93 -8.03
N GLN A 80 10.08 7.73 -8.14
CA GLN A 80 11.06 7.44 -9.18
C GLN A 80 10.36 7.59 -10.54
N THR A 81 11.00 8.33 -11.44
CA THR A 81 10.51 8.39 -12.82
C THR A 81 10.70 6.99 -13.41
N PRO A 82 9.64 6.28 -13.80
CA PRO A 82 9.82 4.99 -14.44
C PRO A 82 10.71 5.17 -15.68
N ALA A 83 11.60 4.21 -15.94
CA ALA A 83 12.30 4.15 -17.21
C ALA A 83 11.26 4.24 -18.34
N LYS A 84 11.50 5.11 -19.34
CA LYS A 84 10.54 5.48 -20.39
C LYS A 84 9.62 4.31 -20.75
N SER A 85 8.33 4.47 -20.52
CA SER A 85 7.33 3.45 -20.80
C SER A 85 7.32 3.09 -22.28
N GLY A 86 7.49 1.80 -22.57
CA GLY A 86 7.34 1.27 -23.93
C GLY A 86 5.86 1.16 -24.34
N PRO A 87 5.57 0.88 -25.61
CA PRO A 87 4.20 0.74 -26.12
C PRO A 87 3.36 -0.38 -25.45
N SER A 88 3.98 -1.28 -24.69
CA SER A 88 3.31 -2.32 -23.87
C SER A 88 2.58 -1.78 -22.62
N ASP A 89 2.85 -0.54 -22.23
CA ASP A 89 2.24 0.12 -21.06
C ASP A 89 0.73 0.38 -21.24
N ASN A 90 0.29 0.50 -22.50
CA ASN A 90 -1.12 0.66 -22.88
C ASN A 90 -2.00 -0.56 -22.62
N LEU A 91 -1.46 -1.69 -22.12
CA LEU A 91 -2.23 -2.85 -21.67
C LEU A 91 -2.06 -3.15 -20.18
N ASP A 92 -1.34 -2.32 -19.42
CA ASP A 92 -1.21 -2.50 -17.97
C ASP A 92 -2.52 -2.22 -17.23
N ALA A 93 -2.75 -2.92 -16.12
CA ALA A 93 -3.91 -2.69 -15.28
C ALA A 93 -3.74 -1.45 -14.39
N PHE A 94 -2.51 -0.99 -14.14
CA PHE A 94 -2.25 0.25 -13.41
C PHE A 94 -1.58 1.28 -14.32
N ARG A 95 -2.15 2.48 -14.43
CA ARG A 95 -1.64 3.54 -15.30
C ARG A 95 -1.77 4.89 -14.64
N LEU A 96 -1.00 5.85 -15.15
CA LEU A 96 -1.25 7.27 -14.94
C LEU A 96 -1.89 7.84 -16.20
N LYS A 97 -3.08 8.42 -16.07
CA LYS A 97 -3.78 9.15 -17.13
C LYS A 97 -4.04 10.57 -16.64
N ASP A 98 -3.54 11.57 -17.36
CA ASP A 98 -3.68 12.99 -17.01
C ASP A 98 -3.20 13.30 -15.58
N GLY A 99 -2.14 12.63 -15.12
CA GLY A 99 -1.59 12.78 -13.77
C GLY A 99 -2.32 12.00 -12.67
N HIS A 100 -3.40 11.29 -13.00
CA HIS A 100 -4.21 10.53 -12.05
C HIS A 100 -4.11 9.03 -12.28
N HIS A 101 -4.23 8.23 -11.21
CA HIS A 101 -4.21 6.77 -11.32
C HIS A 101 -5.47 6.26 -12.02
N ASP A 102 -5.30 5.52 -13.11
CA ASP A 102 -6.35 4.76 -13.79
C ASP A 102 -6.09 3.27 -13.55
N ILE A 103 -6.98 2.60 -12.83
CA ILE A 103 -6.83 1.25 -12.31
C ILE A 103 -7.90 0.33 -12.90
N ARG A 104 -7.48 -0.82 -13.44
CA ARG A 104 -8.37 -1.89 -13.92
C ARG A 104 -8.27 -3.10 -13.01
N LEU A 105 -9.35 -3.40 -12.28
CA LEU A 105 -9.44 -4.60 -11.43
C LEU A 105 -10.29 -5.67 -12.10
N GLY A 106 -9.93 -6.94 -11.86
CA GLY A 106 -10.64 -8.12 -12.35
C GLY A 106 -11.97 -8.40 -11.64
N VAL A 107 -12.49 -7.42 -10.92
CA VAL A 107 -13.73 -7.51 -10.13
C VAL A 107 -14.83 -6.64 -10.72
N THR A 108 -16.08 -7.08 -10.58
CA THR A 108 -17.26 -6.31 -10.99
C THR A 108 -17.69 -5.36 -9.87
N LEU A 109 -17.87 -4.07 -10.19
CA LEU A 109 -18.25 -3.03 -9.22
C LEU A 109 -19.78 -2.87 -9.01
N THR A 110 -20.59 -3.45 -9.89
CA THR A 110 -22.07 -3.48 -9.76
C THR A 110 -22.58 -4.79 -10.34
N VAL A 111 -23.49 -5.47 -9.64
CA VAL A 111 -24.18 -6.67 -10.18
C VAL A 111 -25.58 -6.28 -10.62
N SER A 112 -25.92 -6.53 -11.88
CA SER A 112 -27.26 -6.25 -12.42
C SER A 112 -28.32 -7.19 -11.81
N THR A 113 -29.51 -6.66 -11.58
CA THR A 113 -30.70 -7.40 -11.11
C THR A 113 -31.32 -8.29 -12.19
N HIS A 114 -31.06 -8.03 -13.48
CA HIS A 114 -31.65 -8.74 -14.62
C HIS A 114 -30.79 -9.88 -15.16
N THR A 115 -29.65 -10.17 -14.54
CA THR A 115 -28.79 -11.28 -14.91
C THR A 115 -28.52 -12.10 -13.66
N PRO A 116 -28.91 -13.39 -13.59
CA PRO A 116 -28.62 -14.20 -12.41
C PRO A 116 -27.11 -14.20 -12.18
N ALA A 117 -26.72 -14.02 -10.91
CA ALA A 117 -25.34 -13.94 -10.48
C ALA A 117 -24.63 -15.28 -10.77
N SER A 118 -24.05 -15.42 -11.96
CA SER A 118 -22.98 -16.40 -12.15
C SER A 118 -21.80 -15.94 -11.31
N ALA A 119 -21.24 -16.89 -10.55
CA ALA A 119 -19.98 -16.75 -9.83
C ALA A 119 -19.00 -15.90 -10.64
N VAL A 120 -18.24 -15.03 -9.96
CA VAL A 120 -17.16 -14.20 -10.55
C VAL A 120 -16.43 -15.03 -11.61
N GLN A 121 -16.81 -14.86 -12.88
CA GLN A 121 -16.11 -15.50 -13.97
C GLN A 121 -14.84 -14.68 -14.14
N ARG A 122 -13.71 -15.23 -13.69
CA ARG A 122 -12.45 -14.91 -14.36
C ARG A 122 -12.72 -15.16 -15.83
N ALA A 123 -12.61 -14.11 -16.65
CA ALA A 123 -12.83 -14.24 -18.09
C ALA A 123 -11.98 -15.42 -18.60
N GLN A 124 -12.64 -16.49 -19.05
CA GLN A 124 -11.97 -17.50 -19.87
C GLN A 124 -11.45 -16.77 -21.11
N GLN A 125 -10.22 -17.11 -21.51
CA GLN A 125 -9.59 -16.63 -22.75
C GLN A 125 -10.43 -17.08 -23.96
N GLY A 126 -11.48 -16.33 -24.27
CA GLY A 126 -12.15 -16.36 -25.56
C GLY A 126 -11.31 -15.57 -26.55
N GLN A 127 -11.07 -16.14 -27.73
CA GLN A 127 -10.38 -15.51 -28.84
C GLN A 127 -11.14 -14.25 -29.29
N SER A 128 -10.81 -13.11 -28.71
CA SER A 128 -11.14 -11.79 -29.26
C SER A 128 -9.87 -11.21 -29.87
N SER A 129 -9.95 -10.79 -31.13
CA SER A 129 -8.83 -10.25 -31.92
C SER A 129 -8.45 -8.81 -31.56
N GLN A 130 -8.88 -8.31 -30.39
CA GLN A 130 -8.47 -7.02 -29.85
C GLN A 130 -7.71 -7.22 -28.54
N THR A 131 -6.53 -6.62 -28.42
CA THR A 131 -5.71 -6.64 -27.20
C THR A 131 -6.41 -5.86 -26.08
N GLN A 132 -7.13 -6.58 -25.22
CA GLN A 132 -7.84 -5.99 -24.08
C GLN A 132 -6.86 -5.68 -22.93
N ARG A 133 -7.07 -4.55 -22.25
CA ARG A 133 -6.32 -4.15 -21.05
C ARG A 133 -6.36 -5.25 -19.98
N ARG A 134 -5.19 -5.62 -19.44
CA ARG A 134 -5.06 -6.56 -18.33
C ARG A 134 -5.77 -6.02 -17.08
N SER A 135 -6.19 -6.92 -16.19
CA SER A 135 -6.87 -6.59 -14.93
C SER A 135 -6.11 -7.13 -13.73
N ALA A 136 -6.07 -6.37 -12.63
CA ALA A 136 -5.40 -6.76 -11.38
C ALA A 136 -6.34 -7.45 -10.39
N GLY A 137 -5.78 -8.28 -9.51
CA GLY A 137 -6.44 -8.71 -8.27
C GLY A 137 -6.39 -7.63 -7.19
N LEU A 138 -7.08 -7.86 -6.06
CA LEU A 138 -7.10 -6.90 -4.95
C LEU A 138 -5.74 -6.73 -4.26
N LEU A 139 -4.99 -7.82 -4.03
CA LEU A 139 -3.64 -7.71 -3.43
C LEU A 139 -2.71 -6.86 -4.31
N ALA A 140 -2.66 -7.14 -5.61
CA ALA A 140 -1.89 -6.34 -6.56
C ALA A 140 -2.26 -4.85 -6.50
N PHE A 141 -3.55 -4.52 -6.33
CA PHE A 141 -3.97 -3.13 -6.16
C PHE A 141 -3.52 -2.55 -4.82
N LEU A 142 -3.58 -3.31 -3.73
CA LEU A 142 -3.10 -2.88 -2.43
C LEU A 142 -1.59 -2.59 -2.47
N GLU A 143 -0.80 -3.46 -3.08
CA GLU A 143 0.64 -3.29 -3.26
C GLU A 143 0.97 -2.08 -4.15
N TYR A 144 0.25 -1.94 -5.28
CA TYR A 144 0.36 -0.75 -6.13
C TYR A 144 0.07 0.52 -5.34
N ALA A 145 -1.05 0.55 -4.59
CA ALA A 145 -1.41 1.69 -3.77
C ALA A 145 -0.35 1.98 -2.69
N TRP A 146 0.25 0.95 -2.10
CA TRP A 146 1.31 1.11 -1.10
C TRP A 146 2.57 1.73 -1.69
N GLU A 147 3.03 1.21 -2.83
CA GLU A 147 4.20 1.75 -3.53
C GLU A 147 3.94 3.16 -4.04
N GLN A 148 2.78 3.37 -4.68
CA GLN A 148 2.38 4.70 -5.12
C GLN A 148 2.19 5.64 -3.95
N ALA A 149 1.82 5.22 -2.75
CA ALA A 149 1.77 6.09 -1.58
C ALA A 149 3.16 6.32 -0.92
N GLY A 150 4.24 5.71 -1.42
CA GLY A 150 5.57 5.77 -0.82
C GLY A 150 5.70 4.96 0.47
N LEU A 151 4.72 4.10 0.75
CA LEU A 151 4.67 3.30 1.97
C LEU A 151 5.61 2.08 1.93
N ASN A 152 6.28 1.85 0.80
CA ASN A 152 7.32 0.85 0.65
C ASN A 152 8.76 1.41 0.83
N ALA A 153 8.92 2.72 0.98
CA ALA A 153 10.19 3.38 1.28
C ALA A 153 10.33 3.67 2.79
N TRP A 154 11.55 3.62 3.31
CA TRP A 154 11.90 3.96 4.69
C TRP A 154 13.10 4.92 4.73
N PRO A 155 12.98 6.12 5.32
CA PRO A 155 14.02 7.14 5.28
C PRO A 155 15.16 6.94 6.31
N GLY A 156 15.24 5.77 6.95
CA GLY A 156 16.23 5.44 7.98
C GLY A 156 15.93 5.98 9.37
N THR A 157 14.96 6.87 9.53
CA THR A 157 14.59 7.43 10.84
C THR A 157 13.10 7.73 10.90
N GLY A 158 12.59 7.88 12.11
CA GLY A 158 11.21 8.28 12.39
C GLY A 158 10.30 7.10 12.70
N TYR A 159 9.00 7.37 12.69
CA TYR A 159 7.94 6.41 12.99
C TYR A 159 6.84 6.45 11.92
N ARG A 160 6.14 5.33 11.73
CA ARG A 160 4.97 5.25 10.85
C ARG A 160 3.88 4.40 11.48
N GLY A 161 2.82 5.07 11.92
CA GLY A 161 1.59 4.44 12.35
C GLY A 161 0.58 4.30 11.21
N TRP A 162 -0.60 3.79 11.56
CA TRP A 162 -1.70 3.64 10.60
C TRP A 162 -2.19 4.99 10.08
N THR A 163 -2.18 6.05 10.89
CA THR A 163 -2.65 7.37 10.45
C THR A 163 -1.77 7.92 9.33
N ALA A 164 -0.45 7.72 9.41
CA ALA A 164 0.47 8.06 8.33
C ALA A 164 0.18 7.26 7.04
N CYS A 165 -0.16 5.97 7.16
CA CYS A 165 -0.56 5.14 6.02
C CYS A 165 -1.87 5.64 5.40
N TRP A 166 -2.89 5.86 6.25
CA TRP A 166 -4.19 6.39 5.84
C TRP A 166 -4.07 7.75 5.14
N SER A 167 -3.28 8.67 5.69
CA SER A 167 -3.05 10.02 5.14
C SER A 167 -2.44 9.95 3.73
N GLN A 168 -1.39 9.13 3.56
CA GLN A 168 -0.70 8.98 2.29
C GLN A 168 -1.57 8.25 1.25
N LEU A 169 -2.23 7.15 1.61
CA LEU A 169 -3.14 6.45 0.70
C LEU A 169 -4.32 7.34 0.28
N THR A 170 -4.90 8.08 1.23
CA THR A 170 -6.06 8.97 0.98
C THR A 170 -5.69 10.10 0.04
N THR A 171 -4.51 10.71 0.23
CA THR A 171 -4.06 11.81 -0.64
C THR A 171 -3.62 11.34 -2.02
N GLU A 172 -2.94 10.21 -2.09
CA GLU A 172 -2.46 9.62 -3.35
C GLU A 172 -3.62 9.12 -4.23
N LEU A 173 -4.64 8.50 -3.63
CA LEU A 173 -5.78 7.91 -4.36
C LEU A 173 -6.99 8.85 -4.48
N ALA A 174 -6.91 10.10 -4.00
CA ALA A 174 -8.03 11.04 -3.96
C ALA A 174 -8.74 11.23 -5.31
N GLU A 175 -7.98 11.22 -6.40
CA GLU A 175 -8.48 11.49 -7.76
C GLU A 175 -8.33 10.28 -8.69
N CYS A 176 -8.13 9.09 -8.14
CA CYS A 176 -7.99 7.89 -8.96
C CYS A 176 -9.33 7.40 -9.52
N ARG A 177 -9.23 6.62 -10.60
CA ARG A 177 -10.36 5.91 -11.21
C ARG A 177 -10.12 4.41 -11.12
N ILE A 178 -11.15 3.67 -10.70
CA ILE A 178 -11.13 2.20 -10.59
C ILE A 178 -12.22 1.67 -11.51
N ASN A 179 -11.84 0.83 -12.48
CA ASN A 179 -12.73 0.33 -13.54
C ASN A 179 -13.54 1.44 -14.22
N GLY A 180 -12.89 2.60 -14.43
CA GLY A 180 -13.50 3.76 -15.08
C GLY A 180 -14.43 4.59 -14.18
N ARG A 181 -14.63 4.25 -12.90
CA ARG A 181 -15.41 5.04 -11.93
C ARG A 181 -14.47 5.84 -11.02
N PRO A 182 -14.83 7.07 -10.60
CA PRO A 182 -14.09 7.77 -9.55
C PRO A 182 -13.99 6.91 -8.28
N ALA A 183 -12.84 6.93 -7.61
CA ALA A 183 -12.65 6.25 -6.34
C ALA A 183 -13.45 6.90 -5.21
N GLU A 184 -13.75 8.21 -5.32
CA GLU A 184 -14.65 8.88 -4.41
C GLU A 184 -16.00 8.15 -4.32
N GLY A 185 -16.37 7.77 -3.10
CA GLY A 185 -17.58 7.00 -2.82
C GLY A 185 -17.52 5.50 -3.16
N LEU A 186 -16.49 5.04 -3.88
CA LEU A 186 -16.23 3.62 -4.16
C LEU A 186 -15.22 3.03 -3.17
N LEU A 187 -14.07 3.68 -3.00
CA LEU A 187 -12.98 3.27 -2.12
C LEU A 187 -13.11 3.97 -0.77
N HIS A 188 -13.02 3.21 0.31
CA HIS A 188 -12.96 3.71 1.67
C HIS A 188 -11.72 3.16 2.38
N ILE A 189 -10.77 4.02 2.68
CA ILE A 189 -9.61 3.68 3.50
C ILE A 189 -9.97 4.05 4.94
N VAL A 190 -10.06 3.06 5.82
CA VAL A 190 -10.61 3.28 7.15
C VAL A 190 -9.61 4.11 7.98
N GLN A 191 -10.00 5.31 8.39
CA GLN A 191 -9.17 6.15 9.25
C GLN A 191 -9.06 5.57 10.66
N ARG A 192 -7.95 5.87 11.36
CA ARG A 192 -7.77 5.46 12.77
C ARG A 192 -8.94 5.99 13.62
N TRP A 193 -9.42 5.17 14.55
CA TRP A 193 -10.37 5.63 15.55
C TRP A 193 -9.78 6.76 16.41
N ASP A 194 -10.46 7.90 16.39
CA ASP A 194 -10.16 9.08 17.19
C ASP A 194 -11.43 9.49 17.94
N PRO A 195 -11.47 9.33 19.28
CA PRO A 195 -12.64 9.68 20.07
C PRO A 195 -13.10 11.14 19.89
N SER A 196 -12.17 12.07 19.65
CA SER A 196 -12.48 13.49 19.46
C SER A 196 -13.19 13.76 18.14
N ARG A 197 -12.99 12.89 17.13
CA ARG A 197 -13.60 12.97 15.79
C ARG A 197 -14.63 11.89 15.53
N LYS A 198 -15.07 11.16 16.57
CA LYS A 198 -16.02 10.03 16.46
C LYS A 198 -17.20 10.32 15.53
N THR A 199 -17.86 11.47 15.68
CA THR A 199 -19.04 11.84 14.88
C THR A 199 -18.71 11.92 13.39
N GLU A 200 -17.57 12.52 13.05
CA GLU A 200 -17.09 12.65 11.66
C GLU A 200 -16.73 11.28 11.07
N ILE A 201 -15.98 10.47 11.82
CA ILE A 201 -15.56 9.12 11.38
C ILE A 201 -16.77 8.24 11.09
N LEU A 202 -17.75 8.24 11.98
CA LEU A 202 -18.97 7.44 11.82
C LEU A 202 -19.83 7.95 10.67
N ALA A 203 -20.04 9.28 10.57
CA ALA A 203 -20.82 9.86 9.49
C ALA A 203 -20.19 9.61 8.10
N GLU A 204 -18.86 9.64 8.00
CA GLU A 204 -18.16 9.26 6.77
C GLU A 204 -18.45 7.80 6.39
N PHE A 205 -18.30 6.89 7.34
CA PHE A 205 -18.48 5.48 7.10
C PHE A 205 -19.94 5.17 6.72
N ASP A 206 -20.91 5.75 7.43
CA ASP A 206 -22.34 5.61 7.16
C ASP A 206 -22.69 6.17 5.76
N ALA A 207 -22.18 7.35 5.39
CA ALA A 207 -22.41 7.93 4.07
C ALA A 207 -21.80 7.07 2.95
N TRP A 208 -20.66 6.42 3.19
CA TRP A 208 -20.08 5.47 2.25
C TRP A 208 -20.89 4.18 2.17
N GLN A 209 -21.31 3.62 3.30
CA GLN A 209 -22.10 2.40 3.35
C GLN A 209 -23.47 2.58 2.70
N ALA A 210 -24.11 3.75 2.86
CA ALA A 210 -25.39 4.07 2.23
C ALA A 210 -25.35 3.97 0.70
N ARG A 211 -24.20 4.23 0.08
CA ARG A 211 -23.99 4.08 -1.39
C ARG A 211 -23.96 2.62 -1.85
N LEU A 212 -23.83 1.67 -0.92
CA LEU A 212 -23.85 0.24 -1.21
C LEU A 212 -25.26 -0.35 -1.20
N THR A 213 -26.27 0.44 -0.83
CA THR A 213 -27.67 0.01 -0.83
C THR A 213 -28.09 -0.47 -2.22
N PRO A 214 -28.66 -1.69 -2.36
CA PRO A 214 -29.14 -2.18 -3.64
C PRO A 214 -30.20 -1.26 -4.23
N THR A 215 -30.15 -1.09 -5.55
CA THR A 215 -31.12 -0.29 -6.32
C THR A 215 -31.79 -1.15 -7.37
N ALA A 216 -32.84 -0.65 -8.03
CA ALA A 216 -33.47 -1.34 -9.16
C ALA A 216 -32.45 -1.66 -10.28
N ALA A 217 -31.43 -0.81 -10.46
CA ALA A 217 -30.38 -0.96 -11.46
C ALA A 217 -29.32 -2.03 -11.11
N GLY A 218 -29.26 -2.49 -9.85
CA GLY A 218 -28.24 -3.43 -9.39
C GLY A 218 -27.80 -3.24 -7.96
N SER A 219 -26.95 -4.17 -7.52
CA SER A 219 -26.26 -4.11 -6.23
C SER A 219 -24.86 -3.50 -6.41
N PRO A 220 -24.63 -2.26 -5.95
CA PRO A 220 -23.31 -1.64 -5.98
C PRO A 220 -22.35 -2.32 -4.99
N ARG A 221 -21.07 -2.31 -5.34
CA ARG A 221 -19.96 -2.77 -4.49
C ARG A 221 -19.02 -1.63 -4.14
N GLY A 222 -18.39 -1.76 -2.99
CA GLY A 222 -17.39 -0.85 -2.46
C GLY A 222 -16.08 -1.57 -2.16
N ILE A 223 -14.98 -0.82 -2.11
CA ILE A 223 -13.67 -1.33 -1.71
C ILE A 223 -13.31 -0.73 -0.35
N VAL A 224 -12.86 -1.55 0.58
CA VAL A 224 -12.40 -1.12 1.92
C VAL A 224 -10.96 -1.52 2.11
N ILE A 225 -10.13 -0.61 2.63
CA ILE A 225 -8.75 -0.91 3.04
C ILE A 225 -8.60 -0.60 4.54
N GLY A 226 -8.08 -1.55 5.31
CA GLY A 226 -7.86 -1.40 6.75
C GLY A 226 -6.89 -2.42 7.33
N GLN A 227 -6.48 -2.23 8.57
CA GLN A 227 -5.70 -3.24 9.29
C GLN A 227 -6.65 -4.29 9.84
N LEU A 228 -6.35 -5.56 9.64
CA LEU A 228 -7.13 -6.66 10.22
C LEU A 228 -6.83 -6.79 11.72
N GLU A 229 -7.88 -6.77 12.53
CA GLU A 229 -7.81 -6.97 13.99
C GLU A 229 -8.12 -8.42 14.37
N SER A 230 -9.12 -9.00 13.73
CA SER A 230 -9.50 -10.39 13.96
C SER A 230 -10.13 -11.01 12.72
N HIS A 231 -9.96 -12.32 12.62
CA HIS A 231 -10.70 -13.18 11.72
C HIS A 231 -11.13 -14.43 12.47
N GLU A 232 -12.38 -14.84 12.30
CA GLU A 232 -12.91 -16.02 12.98
C GLU A 232 -13.97 -16.72 12.14
N PRO A 233 -14.16 -18.06 12.31
CA PRO A 233 -15.30 -18.75 11.76
C PRO A 233 -16.62 -18.12 12.24
N SER A 234 -17.64 -18.19 11.38
CA SER A 234 -19.02 -17.82 11.71
C SER A 234 -19.97 -18.92 11.24
N GLN A 235 -21.25 -18.84 11.62
CA GLN A 235 -22.26 -19.85 11.27
C GLN A 235 -22.30 -20.20 9.77
N TYR A 236 -22.00 -19.24 8.88
CA TYR A 236 -22.11 -19.41 7.42
C TYR A 236 -20.78 -19.21 6.68
N GLY A 237 -19.65 -19.22 7.39
CA GLY A 237 -18.34 -19.04 6.80
C GLY A 237 -17.38 -18.34 7.73
N GLY A 238 -17.02 -17.10 7.41
CA GLY A 238 -16.05 -16.31 8.17
C GLY A 238 -16.53 -14.91 8.50
N LYS A 239 -15.87 -14.28 9.47
CA LYS A 239 -16.09 -12.90 9.87
C LYS A 239 -14.75 -12.21 10.06
N LEU A 240 -14.62 -10.99 9.54
CA LEU A 240 -13.46 -10.10 9.74
C LEU A 240 -13.88 -8.86 10.51
N VAL A 241 -12.96 -8.34 11.31
CA VAL A 241 -13.03 -7.01 11.94
C VAL A 241 -11.74 -6.26 11.65
N LEU A 242 -11.85 -5.00 11.24
CA LEU A 242 -10.70 -4.13 11.00
C LEU A 242 -10.40 -3.34 12.29
N ARG A 243 -9.13 -3.15 12.65
CA ARG A 243 -8.70 -2.51 13.91
C ARG A 243 -9.26 -1.10 14.11
N GLN A 244 -9.52 -0.41 13.01
CA GLN A 244 -10.01 0.95 12.99
C GLN A 244 -11.53 1.07 13.27
N SER A 245 -12.27 -0.04 13.23
CA SER A 245 -13.74 -0.05 13.29
C SER A 245 -14.26 -1.26 14.05
N ARG A 246 -15.52 -1.20 14.51
CA ARG A 246 -16.23 -2.39 15.01
C ARG A 246 -17.13 -3.05 13.96
N GLN A 247 -17.08 -2.54 12.73
CA GLN A 247 -17.81 -3.11 11.61
C GLN A 247 -17.38 -4.55 11.37
N ARG A 248 -18.38 -5.42 11.23
CA ARG A 248 -18.20 -6.83 10.88
C ARG A 248 -18.36 -7.01 9.38
N TYR A 249 -17.45 -7.74 8.78
CA TYR A 249 -17.48 -8.10 7.37
C TYR A 249 -17.63 -9.61 7.26
N PHE A 250 -18.68 -10.09 6.59
CA PHE A 250 -19.02 -11.51 6.54
C PHE A 250 -18.61 -12.15 5.22
N LEU A 251 -18.05 -13.35 5.28
CA LEU A 251 -17.54 -14.13 4.15
C LEU A 251 -18.29 -15.45 4.06
N SER A 252 -18.50 -15.95 2.85
CA SER A 252 -18.91 -17.35 2.67
C SER A 252 -17.81 -18.31 3.12
N ALA A 253 -18.17 -19.55 3.42
CA ALA A 253 -17.21 -20.59 3.80
C ALA A 253 -16.08 -20.73 2.77
N ASP A 254 -16.41 -20.80 1.47
CA ASP A 254 -15.42 -20.93 0.39
C ASP A 254 -14.46 -19.74 0.31
N LEU A 255 -14.97 -18.51 0.50
CA LEU A 255 -14.13 -17.32 0.48
C LEU A 255 -13.23 -17.27 1.71
N TYR A 256 -13.73 -17.67 2.88
CA TYR A 256 -12.94 -17.73 4.10
C TYR A 256 -11.85 -18.80 4.03
N ALA A 257 -12.14 -19.99 3.51
CA ALA A 257 -11.14 -21.03 3.28
C ALA A 257 -10.06 -20.57 2.28
N ARG A 258 -10.45 -19.89 1.19
CA ARG A 258 -9.49 -19.30 0.24
C ARG A 258 -8.63 -18.20 0.86
N LEU A 259 -9.21 -17.36 1.72
CA LEU A 259 -8.48 -16.35 2.47
C LEU A 259 -7.40 -17.01 3.34
N GLN A 260 -7.76 -18.07 4.07
CA GLN A 260 -6.83 -18.81 4.92
C GLN A 260 -5.71 -19.49 4.14
N SER A 261 -6.02 -20.12 3.00
CA SER A 261 -5.02 -20.83 2.21
C SER A 261 -4.10 -19.88 1.41
N SER A 262 -4.65 -18.79 0.86
CA SER A 262 -3.89 -17.89 -0.03
C SER A 262 -3.09 -16.83 0.74
N PHE A 263 -3.55 -16.46 1.94
CA PHE A 263 -2.95 -15.38 2.73
C PHE A 263 -2.60 -15.80 4.16
N GLY A 264 -2.36 -17.10 4.40
CA GLY A 264 -2.04 -17.64 5.72
C GLY A 264 -0.85 -16.93 6.40
N GLY A 265 0.18 -16.56 5.64
CA GLY A 265 1.31 -15.78 6.13
C GLY A 265 0.89 -14.43 6.73
N ALA A 266 0.09 -13.65 6.00
CA ALA A 266 -0.44 -12.37 6.48
C ALA A 266 -1.42 -12.55 7.64
N LEU A 267 -2.31 -13.55 7.59
CA LEU A 267 -3.25 -13.82 8.70
C LEU A 267 -2.53 -14.23 9.98
N SER A 268 -1.38 -14.90 9.89
CA SER A 268 -0.57 -15.25 11.05
C SER A 268 -0.03 -14.04 11.82
N ALA A 269 -0.05 -12.83 11.22
CA ALA A 269 0.32 -11.59 11.88
C ALA A 269 -0.76 -11.05 12.82
N VAL A 270 -2.00 -11.52 12.70
CA VAL A 270 -3.11 -11.06 13.53
C VAL A 270 -2.84 -11.44 14.99
N GLY A 271 -2.89 -10.44 15.88
CA GLY A 271 -2.60 -10.60 17.30
C GLY A 271 -1.12 -10.52 17.69
N LYS A 272 -0.19 -10.36 16.73
CA LYS A 272 1.22 -10.12 17.03
C LYS A 272 1.53 -8.62 17.17
N ASP A 273 2.46 -8.28 18.07
CA ASP A 273 2.82 -6.89 18.35
C ASP A 273 3.78 -6.30 17.31
N ASP A 274 4.60 -7.14 16.68
CA ASP A 274 5.66 -6.80 15.71
C ASP A 274 5.19 -6.86 14.25
N GLN A 275 4.04 -7.49 13.98
CA GLN A 275 3.52 -7.70 12.63
C GLN A 275 2.12 -7.12 12.45
N ARG A 276 1.75 -6.83 11.21
CA ARG A 276 0.40 -6.36 10.86
C ARG A 276 -0.10 -7.13 9.65
N CYS A 277 -1.42 -7.24 9.57
CA CYS A 277 -2.13 -7.72 8.39
C CYS A 277 -2.96 -6.55 7.85
N VAL A 278 -2.66 -6.08 6.64
CA VAL A 278 -3.46 -5.08 5.95
C VAL A 278 -4.39 -5.81 4.98
N ALA A 279 -5.70 -5.59 5.12
CA ALA A 279 -6.70 -6.21 4.28
C ALA A 279 -7.30 -5.19 3.29
N ILE A 280 -7.59 -5.70 2.09
CA ILE A 280 -8.40 -5.03 1.08
C ILE A 280 -9.62 -5.89 0.77
N LEU A 281 -10.81 -5.33 0.96
CA LEU A 281 -12.09 -6.03 0.86
C LEU A 281 -12.91 -5.44 -0.28
N LEU A 282 -13.42 -6.27 -1.18
CA LEU A 282 -14.54 -5.90 -2.04
C LEU A 282 -15.83 -6.32 -1.34
N VAL A 283 -16.72 -5.38 -1.07
CA VAL A 283 -17.93 -5.63 -0.27
C VAL A 283 -19.19 -5.15 -0.98
N GLU A 284 -20.31 -5.75 -0.62
CA GLU A 284 -21.66 -5.30 -0.98
C GLU A 284 -22.58 -5.35 0.24
N MET A 285 -23.68 -4.60 0.17
CA MET A 285 -24.73 -4.67 1.19
C MET A 285 -25.60 -5.90 0.97
N SER A 286 -25.77 -6.72 2.00
CA SER A 286 -26.71 -7.84 1.99
C SER A 286 -28.17 -7.35 2.13
N LYS A 287 -29.13 -8.23 1.81
CA LYS A 287 -30.57 -7.95 2.07
C LYS A 287 -30.86 -7.72 3.56
N GLY A 288 -30.05 -8.30 4.45
CA GLY A 288 -30.18 -8.14 5.90
C GLY A 288 -29.45 -6.92 6.47
N GLY A 289 -28.93 -6.02 5.62
CA GLY A 289 -28.30 -4.77 6.06
C GLY A 289 -26.87 -4.90 6.59
N TYR A 290 -26.19 -6.02 6.32
CA TYR A 290 -24.79 -6.22 6.73
C TYR A 290 -23.84 -6.24 5.52
N LEU A 291 -22.58 -5.88 5.75
CA LEU A 291 -21.54 -5.91 4.72
C LEU A 291 -21.06 -7.34 4.47
N ARG A 292 -21.28 -7.82 3.24
CA ARG A 292 -20.80 -9.11 2.75
C ARG A 292 -19.56 -8.89 1.90
N VAL A 293 -18.49 -9.62 2.20
CA VAL A 293 -17.29 -9.66 1.38
C VAL A 293 -17.53 -10.55 0.17
N VAL A 294 -17.15 -10.03 -0.99
CA VAL A 294 -17.24 -10.70 -2.29
C VAL A 294 -15.87 -11.22 -2.71
N ASP A 295 -14.83 -10.44 -2.44
CA ASP A 295 -13.45 -10.78 -2.74
C ASP A 295 -12.53 -10.11 -1.70
N VAL A 296 -11.36 -10.69 -1.47
CA VAL A 296 -10.42 -10.25 -0.41
C VAL A 296 -8.97 -10.44 -0.84
N GLY A 297 -8.13 -9.47 -0.48
CA GLY A 297 -6.68 -9.59 -0.47
C GLY A 297 -6.13 -9.22 0.91
N ALA A 298 -4.99 -9.78 1.29
CA ALA A 298 -4.30 -9.43 2.52
C ALA A 298 -2.78 -9.36 2.29
N MET A 299 -2.14 -8.40 2.94
CA MET A 299 -0.72 -8.11 2.84
C MET A 299 -0.10 -8.13 4.24
N LEU A 300 0.99 -8.89 4.39
CA LEU A 300 1.80 -8.89 5.61
C LEU A 300 2.65 -7.62 5.63
N SER A 301 2.80 -7.02 6.80
CA SER A 301 3.77 -5.96 7.01
C SER A 301 4.39 -6.04 8.40
N ASN A 302 5.52 -5.38 8.60
CA ASN A 302 6.06 -5.18 9.95
C ASN A 302 5.24 -4.13 10.74
N SER A 303 5.68 -3.84 11.96
CA SER A 303 5.03 -2.89 12.88
C SER A 303 4.95 -1.45 12.34
N GLN A 304 5.83 -1.08 11.41
CA GLN A 304 5.90 0.22 10.73
C GLN A 304 5.19 0.23 9.37
N PHE A 305 4.37 -0.80 9.09
CA PHE A 305 3.60 -0.94 7.86
C PHE A 305 4.46 -1.03 6.58
N LEU A 306 5.72 -1.49 6.70
CA LEU A 306 6.50 -1.90 5.52
C LEU A 306 6.04 -3.29 5.06
N PRO A 307 5.61 -3.42 3.81
CA PRO A 307 5.12 -4.69 3.25
C PRO A 307 6.22 -5.75 3.20
N CYS A 308 5.88 -7.00 3.51
CA CYS A 308 6.78 -8.15 3.56
C CYS A 308 6.07 -9.38 3.02
N ASP A 309 6.79 -10.28 2.33
CA ASP A 309 6.23 -11.52 1.79
C ASP A 309 6.41 -12.71 2.75
N SER A 310 7.27 -12.57 3.77
CA SER A 310 7.54 -13.61 4.77
C SER A 310 7.89 -13.03 6.15
N SER A 311 7.88 -13.88 7.19
CA SER A 311 8.37 -13.52 8.53
C SER A 311 9.87 -13.22 8.56
N HIS A 312 10.65 -13.82 7.64
CA HIS A 312 12.08 -13.50 7.52
C HIS A 312 12.27 -12.09 6.95
N GLU A 313 11.46 -11.68 5.97
CA GLU A 313 11.48 -10.30 5.50
C GLU A 313 11.06 -9.30 6.58
N VAL A 314 10.10 -9.64 7.45
CA VAL A 314 9.77 -8.81 8.62
C VAL A 314 11.01 -8.62 9.49
N ALA A 315 11.72 -9.70 9.83
CA ALA A 315 12.93 -9.62 10.65
C ALA A 315 14.03 -8.76 9.99
N MET A 316 14.22 -8.87 8.66
CA MET A 316 15.16 -8.02 7.93
C MET A 316 14.73 -6.55 7.91
N ALA A 317 13.45 -6.26 7.65
CA ALA A 317 12.93 -4.89 7.68
C ALA A 317 13.13 -4.26 9.07
N ASP A 318 12.83 -4.99 10.13
CA ASP A 318 12.99 -4.52 11.51
C ASP A 318 14.47 -4.30 11.87
N ARG A 319 15.37 -5.19 11.43
CA ARG A 319 16.82 -4.99 11.58
C ARG A 319 17.29 -3.73 10.85
N LEU A 320 16.89 -3.54 9.59
CA LEU A 320 17.26 -2.35 8.81
C LEU A 320 16.75 -1.06 9.46
N ILE A 321 15.54 -1.08 10.04
CA ILE A 321 14.99 0.06 10.80
C ILE A 321 15.82 0.30 12.07
N ALA A 322 16.14 -0.74 12.84
CA ALA A 322 16.91 -0.63 14.07
C ALA A 322 18.33 -0.07 13.83
N GLU A 323 18.95 -0.47 12.71
CA GLU A 323 20.24 0.05 12.24
C GLU A 323 20.14 1.42 11.55
N ARG A 324 18.95 2.03 11.52
CA ARG A 324 18.67 3.35 10.92
C ARG A 324 19.02 3.43 9.44
N ARG A 325 18.85 2.33 8.71
CA ARG A 325 19.15 2.24 7.28
C ARG A 325 18.06 2.89 6.45
N ALA A 326 18.41 3.66 5.42
CA ALA A 326 17.43 4.14 4.46
C ALA A 326 17.30 3.13 3.32
N PHE A 327 16.09 2.64 3.06
CA PHE A 327 15.85 1.58 2.08
C PHE A 327 14.46 1.66 1.45
N ARG A 328 14.23 0.84 0.43
CA ARG A 328 12.89 0.57 -0.12
C ARG A 328 12.66 -0.92 -0.29
N LYS A 329 11.40 -1.35 -0.20
CA LYS A 329 10.92 -2.69 -0.55
C LYS A 329 10.22 -2.63 -1.91
N PRO A 330 10.83 -3.07 -3.01
CA PRO A 330 10.12 -3.17 -4.28
C PRO A 330 8.93 -4.12 -4.18
N LEU A 331 7.79 -3.72 -4.75
CA LEU A 331 6.55 -4.51 -4.70
C LEU A 331 6.18 -5.11 -6.03
N ARG A 332 5.48 -6.24 -5.99
CA ARG A 332 5.09 -7.00 -7.17
C ARG A 332 3.61 -6.81 -7.49
N HIS A 333 3.24 -5.66 -8.05
CA HIS A 333 1.83 -5.41 -8.35
C HIS A 333 1.38 -6.03 -9.69
N ILE A 334 1.97 -5.63 -10.83
CA ILE A 334 1.75 -6.19 -12.19
C ILE A 334 2.99 -5.84 -13.03
N GLY A 335 3.54 -6.83 -13.73
CA GLY A 335 4.70 -6.65 -14.60
C GLY A 335 5.76 -7.73 -14.35
N GLN A 336 6.65 -7.93 -15.31
CA GLN A 336 7.82 -8.80 -15.16
C GLN A 336 9.04 -7.89 -15.11
N ALA A 337 9.49 -7.51 -13.91
CA ALA A 337 10.88 -7.08 -13.78
C ALA A 337 11.77 -8.31 -13.90
N ALA A 338 12.96 -8.16 -14.51
CA ALA A 338 13.91 -9.27 -14.66
C ALA A 338 14.26 -9.90 -13.30
N THR A 339 14.35 -9.08 -12.26
CA THR A 339 14.39 -9.51 -10.86
C THR A 339 13.57 -8.56 -9.99
N HIS A 340 13.09 -9.09 -8.87
CA HIS A 340 12.45 -8.30 -7.81
C HIS A 340 13.24 -8.57 -6.52
N PRO A 341 14.11 -7.64 -6.11
CA PRO A 341 14.85 -7.76 -4.87
C PRO A 341 13.94 -7.57 -3.67
N ASP A 342 14.30 -8.14 -2.53
CA ASP A 342 13.50 -8.00 -1.33
C ASP A 342 13.61 -6.58 -0.78
N PHE A 343 14.83 -6.08 -0.57
CA PHE A 343 15.07 -4.69 -0.21
C PHE A 343 16.17 -4.07 -1.06
N VAL A 344 16.17 -2.74 -1.16
CA VAL A 344 17.25 -1.96 -1.77
C VAL A 344 17.67 -0.87 -0.80
N LEU A 345 18.93 -0.93 -0.36
CA LEU A 345 19.58 0.10 0.46
C LEU A 345 19.84 1.33 -0.41
N THR A 346 19.29 2.46 0.04
CA THR A 346 19.34 3.76 -0.64
C THR A 346 20.26 4.76 0.05
N ASP A 347 20.80 4.39 1.22
CA ASP A 347 21.80 5.14 1.96
C ASP A 347 23.24 4.79 1.57
N VAL A 348 23.44 4.04 0.49
CA VAL A 348 24.75 3.64 -0.04
C VAL A 348 24.84 3.96 -1.52
N THR A 349 26.06 4.13 -2.03
CA THR A 349 26.31 4.39 -3.46
C THR A 349 27.43 3.50 -3.97
N PRO A 350 27.20 2.68 -5.01
CA PRO A 350 25.89 2.39 -5.63
C PRO A 350 24.88 1.78 -4.64
N GLU A 351 23.57 1.88 -4.96
CA GLU A 351 22.53 1.21 -4.15
C GLU A 351 22.79 -0.29 -4.05
N VAL A 352 22.49 -0.90 -2.91
CA VAL A 352 22.78 -2.32 -2.64
C VAL A 352 21.49 -3.10 -2.43
N VAL A 353 21.34 -4.20 -3.17
CA VAL A 353 20.23 -5.14 -3.02
C VAL A 353 20.43 -5.99 -1.77
N VAL A 354 19.36 -6.27 -1.04
CA VAL A 354 19.30 -7.27 0.03
C VAL A 354 18.29 -8.34 -0.36
N GLU A 355 18.71 -9.59 -0.40
CA GLU A 355 17.85 -10.77 -0.59
C GLU A 355 17.73 -11.55 0.71
N VAL A 356 16.51 -12.01 1.01
CA VAL A 356 16.16 -12.81 2.19
C VAL A 356 15.73 -14.19 1.72
N LEU A 357 16.57 -15.18 1.98
CA LEU A 357 16.36 -16.55 1.56
C LEU A 357 15.75 -17.34 2.72
N GLY A 358 14.50 -17.78 2.55
CA GLY A 358 13.72 -18.45 3.60
C GLY A 358 13.38 -19.91 3.33
N MET A 359 13.77 -20.46 2.18
CA MET A 359 13.46 -21.83 1.78
C MET A 359 14.73 -22.52 1.26
N THR A 360 14.89 -23.80 1.61
CA THR A 360 15.95 -24.67 1.07
C THR A 360 15.36 -26.00 0.63
N GLY A 361 16.01 -26.66 -0.34
CA GLY A 361 15.62 -27.99 -0.81
C GLY A 361 14.46 -28.01 -1.82
N ASN A 362 14.15 -26.87 -2.44
CA ASN A 362 13.20 -26.79 -3.55
C ASN A 362 13.95 -26.36 -4.82
N ALA A 363 14.03 -27.28 -5.80
CA ALA A 363 14.79 -27.07 -7.03
C ALA A 363 14.36 -25.83 -7.82
N ASP A 364 13.06 -25.53 -7.86
CA ASP A 364 12.54 -24.35 -8.56
C ASP A 364 12.91 -23.05 -7.82
N TYR A 365 12.92 -23.09 -6.49
CA TYR A 365 13.36 -21.96 -5.68
C TYR A 365 14.86 -21.71 -5.86
N ASP A 366 15.67 -22.76 -5.76
CA ASP A 366 17.13 -22.67 -5.90
C ASP A 366 17.52 -22.17 -7.30
N ALA A 367 16.83 -22.62 -8.35
CA ALA A 367 17.01 -22.14 -9.72
C ALA A 367 16.72 -20.63 -9.84
N ARG A 368 15.60 -20.14 -9.27
CA ARG A 368 15.25 -18.71 -9.27
C ARG A 368 16.29 -17.85 -8.55
N ILE A 369 16.84 -18.34 -7.43
CA ILE A 369 17.91 -17.63 -6.72
C ILE A 369 19.20 -17.60 -7.55
N ALA A 370 19.55 -18.71 -8.22
CA ALA A 370 20.70 -18.75 -9.11
C ALA A 370 20.56 -17.77 -10.30
N GLU A 371 19.37 -17.69 -10.91
CA GLU A 371 19.04 -16.72 -11.97
C GLU A 371 19.16 -15.27 -11.47
N LYS A 372 18.61 -14.95 -10.29
CA LYS A 372 18.75 -13.62 -9.66
C LYS A 372 20.22 -13.25 -9.46
N ARG A 373 21.02 -14.15 -8.87
CA ARG A 373 22.46 -13.95 -8.65
C ARG A 373 23.21 -13.71 -9.96
N ALA A 374 22.90 -14.48 -10.99
CA ALA A 374 23.49 -14.31 -12.32
C ALA A 374 23.12 -12.95 -12.92
N HIS A 375 21.86 -12.54 -12.80
CA HIS A 375 21.40 -11.22 -13.24
C HIS A 375 22.14 -10.09 -12.52
N TYR A 376 22.22 -10.12 -11.18
CA TYR A 376 22.92 -9.07 -10.42
C TYR A 376 24.39 -8.99 -10.79
N ARG A 377 25.08 -10.13 -10.93
CA ARG A 377 26.49 -10.16 -11.35
C ARG A 377 26.69 -9.61 -12.76
N ALA A 378 25.85 -10.02 -13.71
CA ALA A 378 25.93 -9.55 -15.10
C ALA A 378 25.65 -8.04 -15.23
N ALA A 379 24.74 -7.52 -14.41
CA ALA A 379 24.38 -6.10 -14.38
C ALA A 379 25.30 -5.23 -13.49
N GLY A 380 26.26 -5.84 -12.78
CA GLY A 380 27.13 -5.13 -11.83
C GLY A 380 26.38 -4.55 -10.63
N ILE A 381 25.23 -5.13 -10.28
CA ILE A 381 24.41 -4.70 -9.14
C ILE A 381 24.99 -5.34 -7.88
N PRO A 382 25.48 -4.55 -6.90
CA PRO A 382 25.94 -5.10 -5.63
C PRO A 382 24.75 -5.63 -4.83
N PHE A 383 24.92 -6.81 -4.23
CA PHE A 383 23.89 -7.45 -3.43
C PHE A 383 24.49 -8.16 -2.21
N VAL A 384 23.69 -8.25 -1.16
CA VAL A 384 23.94 -9.06 0.04
C VAL A 384 22.78 -10.02 0.23
N GLU A 385 23.05 -11.19 0.80
CA GLU A 385 22.06 -12.23 1.00
C GLU A 385 22.05 -12.65 2.46
N TRP A 386 20.83 -12.85 2.99
CA TRP A 386 20.63 -13.55 4.25
C TRP A 386 19.94 -14.88 3.99
N ASP A 387 20.63 -15.98 4.27
CA ASP A 387 20.00 -17.30 4.33
C ASP A 387 19.54 -17.59 5.75
N ALA A 388 18.23 -17.45 5.98
CA ALA A 388 17.60 -17.65 7.27
C ALA A 388 17.64 -19.12 7.75
N THR A 389 17.97 -20.07 6.86
CA THR A 389 18.14 -21.49 7.20
C THR A 389 19.59 -21.82 7.59
N SER A 390 20.55 -21.01 7.13
CA SER A 390 21.99 -21.26 7.34
C SER A 390 22.59 -20.48 8.53
N GLY A 391 21.94 -19.41 8.99
CA GLY A 391 22.48 -18.65 10.12
C GLY A 391 21.59 -17.51 10.64
N PRO A 392 21.95 -16.95 11.81
CA PRO A 392 21.24 -15.84 12.40
C PRO A 392 21.37 -14.58 11.54
N ILE A 393 20.36 -13.71 11.60
CA ILE A 393 20.32 -12.48 10.80
C ILE A 393 21.56 -11.60 10.99
N ASP A 394 22.11 -11.53 12.20
CA ASP A 394 23.27 -10.69 12.56
C ASP A 394 24.57 -11.11 11.86
N SER A 395 24.63 -12.30 11.27
CA SER A 395 25.78 -12.75 10.47
C SER A 395 25.93 -11.99 9.15
N VAL A 396 24.88 -11.32 8.68
CA VAL A 396 24.86 -10.63 7.40
C VAL A 396 25.51 -9.26 7.55
N LEU A 397 26.64 -9.08 6.87
CA LEU A 397 27.38 -7.81 6.85
C LEU A 397 26.75 -6.86 5.84
N LEU A 398 26.11 -5.80 6.34
CA LEU A 398 25.58 -4.74 5.52
C LEU A 398 26.68 -3.69 5.25
N PRO A 399 26.72 -3.10 4.03
CA PRO A 399 27.65 -2.00 3.75
C PRO A 399 27.36 -0.81 4.69
N PRO A 400 28.40 -0.08 5.14
CA PRO A 400 28.19 1.08 6.01
C PRO A 400 27.40 2.17 5.27
N PRO A 401 26.41 2.81 5.92
CA PRO A 401 25.65 3.89 5.29
C PRO A 401 26.57 5.08 5.01
N LEU A 402 26.32 5.77 3.91
CA LEU A 402 26.87 7.11 3.68
C LEU A 402 26.37 7.98 4.84
N HIS A 403 27.30 8.53 5.63
CA HIS A 403 26.92 9.41 6.73
C HIS A 403 26.03 10.54 6.19
N THR A 404 24.74 10.50 6.51
CA THR A 404 23.87 11.68 6.45
C THR A 404 24.42 12.66 7.48
N LYS A 405 25.29 13.56 7.03
CA LYS A 405 25.70 14.75 7.80
C LYS A 405 24.51 15.64 8.07
#